data_AF-A0A525VQF8-F1
#
_entry.id   AF-A0A525VQF8-F1
#
_cell.length_a   1.000
_cell.length_b   1.000
_cell.length_c   1.000
_cell.angle_alpha   90.00
_cell.angle_beta   90.00
_cell.angle_gamma   90.00
#
_symmetry.space_group_name_H-M   'P 1'
#
loop_
_entity.id
_entity.type
_entity.pdbx_description
1 polymer ?
#
loop_
_entity_poly.entity_id
_entity_poly.type
_entity_poly.pdbx_seq_one_letter_code
_entity_poly.pdbx_strand_id
1 'polypeptide(L)'
;MRKAKIVCTIGPASAEPSILERLIHSGMDVARLNFSHGTHDSHRTAIASIRAAAERLQRPVAIIQDLQGPRIRVGDLDGIGVEVTAGQRIRLIGSMLRSGGQIGRQTTAPSKLLEIPVAYPQLA
;
A
#
# COMPACT_ATOMS: atom_id res chain seq x y z
N MET A 1 4.11 -30.16 18.75
CA MET A 1 3.83 -28.72 18.86
C MET A 1 4.49 -27.97 17.71
N ARG A 2 3.75 -27.08 17.02
CA ARG A 2 4.33 -26.19 16.00
C ARG A 2 5.09 -25.06 16.69
N LYS A 3 6.35 -24.84 16.28
CA LYS A 3 7.21 -23.77 16.84
C LYS A 3 7.06 -22.44 16.08
N ALA A 4 6.88 -22.49 14.76
CA ALA A 4 6.69 -21.31 13.92
C ALA A 4 5.23 -20.82 13.94
N LYS A 5 5.05 -19.50 13.84
CA LYS A 5 3.73 -18.88 13.71
C LYS A 5 3.41 -18.59 12.24
N ILE A 6 2.14 -18.68 11.86
CA ILE A 6 1.66 -18.41 10.50
C ILE A 6 0.95 -17.05 10.48
N VAL A 7 1.48 -16.16 9.65
CA VAL A 7 0.90 -14.85 9.34
C VAL A 7 0.22 -14.92 7.98
N CYS A 8 -1.06 -14.57 7.90
CA CYS A 8 -1.79 -14.47 6.63
C CYS A 8 -2.18 -13.01 6.38
N THR A 9 -1.93 -12.51 5.16
CA THR A 9 -2.42 -11.19 4.76
C THR A 9 -3.88 -11.27 4.38
N ILE A 10 -4.73 -10.45 4.99
CA ILE A 10 -6.16 -10.41 4.70
C ILE A 10 -6.42 -9.41 3.57
N GLY A 11 -7.16 -9.86 2.57
CA GLY A 11 -7.58 -9.04 1.44
C GLY A 11 -8.94 -9.51 0.89
N PRO A 12 -9.34 -9.01 -0.30
CA PRO A 12 -10.67 -9.30 -0.87
C PRO A 12 -10.99 -10.80 -0.97
N ALA A 13 -10.02 -11.62 -1.36
CA ALA A 13 -10.19 -13.08 -1.48
C ALA A 13 -10.39 -13.81 -0.14
N SER A 14 -10.12 -13.15 0.99
CA SER A 14 -10.16 -13.75 2.33
C SER A 14 -11.00 -12.94 3.32
N ALA A 15 -11.79 -11.97 2.85
CA ALA A 15 -12.61 -11.12 3.71
C ALA A 15 -13.89 -11.81 4.18
N GLU A 16 -14.35 -12.82 3.45
CA GLU A 16 -15.53 -13.61 3.78
C GLU A 16 -15.35 -14.37 5.11
N PRO A 17 -16.34 -14.33 6.03
CA PRO A 17 -16.26 -14.98 7.34
C PRO A 17 -15.90 -16.47 7.26
N SER A 18 -16.51 -17.21 6.33
CA SER A 18 -16.26 -18.64 6.13
C SER A 18 -14.80 -18.93 5.73
N ILE A 19 -14.17 -18.02 4.98
CA ILE A 19 -12.76 -18.15 4.59
C ILE A 19 -11.85 -17.83 5.77
N LEU A 20 -12.15 -16.78 6.55
CA LEU A 20 -11.40 -16.46 7.77
C LEU A 20 -11.39 -17.65 8.74
N GLU A 21 -12.53 -18.27 8.94
CA GLU A 21 -12.66 -19.45 9.79
C GLU A 21 -11.82 -20.63 9.27
N ARG A 22 -11.86 -20.89 7.96
CA ARG A 22 -11.02 -21.90 7.32
C ARG A 22 -9.54 -21.59 7.49
N LEU A 23 -9.11 -20.33 7.37
CA LEU A 23 -7.73 -19.91 7.58
C LEU A 23 -7.29 -20.13 9.03
N ILE A 24 -8.12 -19.73 10.00
CA ILE A 24 -7.85 -19.97 11.43
C ILE A 24 -7.74 -21.47 11.67
N HIS A 25 -8.75 -22.25 11.25
CA HIS A 25 -8.76 -23.70 11.41
C HIS A 25 -7.51 -24.35 10.79
N SER A 26 -7.10 -23.90 9.61
CA SER A 26 -5.92 -24.40 8.88
C SER A 26 -4.59 -23.98 9.51
N GLY A 27 -4.61 -23.09 10.51
CA GLY A 27 -3.46 -22.81 11.36
C GLY A 27 -2.94 -21.38 11.32
N MET A 28 -3.70 -20.40 10.80
CA MET A 28 -3.36 -18.98 10.94
C MET A 28 -3.30 -18.59 12.44
N ASP A 29 -2.20 -17.95 12.85
CA ASP A 29 -2.06 -17.36 14.19
C ASP A 29 -2.21 -15.84 14.16
N VAL A 30 -1.88 -15.22 13.03
CA VAL A 30 -1.83 -13.76 12.89
C VAL A 30 -2.47 -13.33 11.58
N ALA A 31 -3.38 -12.37 11.65
CA ALA A 31 -3.93 -11.67 10.51
C ALA A 31 -3.15 -10.36 10.27
N ARG A 32 -2.54 -10.22 9.10
CA ARG A 32 -1.87 -8.99 8.66
C ARG A 32 -2.83 -8.16 7.82
N LEU A 33 -3.02 -6.90 8.21
CA LEU A 33 -3.75 -5.89 7.46
C LEU A 33 -2.76 -4.92 6.82
N ASN A 34 -2.66 -4.96 5.49
CA ASN A 34 -1.74 -4.10 4.75
C ASN A 34 -2.38 -2.72 4.50
N PHE A 35 -1.92 -1.70 5.22
CA PHE A 35 -2.42 -0.32 5.11
C PHE A 35 -1.83 0.44 3.91
N SER A 36 -1.02 -0.20 3.06
CA SER A 36 -0.70 0.36 1.74
C SER A 36 -1.93 0.46 0.83
N HIS A 37 -3.01 -0.27 1.15
CA HIS A 37 -4.26 -0.33 0.42
C HIS A 37 -5.46 -0.30 1.38
N GLY A 38 -6.65 -0.09 0.83
CA GLY A 38 -7.90 -0.07 1.59
C GLY A 38 -8.13 1.23 2.36
N THR A 39 -9.34 1.37 2.87
CA THR A 39 -9.76 2.49 3.73
C THR A 39 -9.77 2.05 5.19
N HIS A 40 -9.74 3.00 6.12
CA HIS A 40 -9.94 2.71 7.55
C HIS A 40 -11.22 1.93 7.82
N ASP A 41 -12.30 2.21 7.06
CA ASP A 41 -13.57 1.51 7.19
C ASP A 41 -13.47 0.04 6.74
N SER A 42 -12.80 -0.22 5.61
CA SER A 42 -12.55 -1.59 5.17
C SER A 42 -11.71 -2.39 6.17
N HIS A 43 -10.69 -1.75 6.78
CA HIS A 43 -9.87 -2.38 7.81
C HIS A 43 -10.65 -2.61 9.10
N ARG A 44 -11.54 -1.68 9.51
CA ARG A 44 -12.44 -1.85 10.66
C ARG A 44 -13.33 -3.08 10.47
N THR A 45 -13.95 -3.21 9.30
CA THR A 45 -14.79 -4.36 8.96
C THR A 45 -13.99 -5.66 9.02
N ALA A 46 -12.78 -5.69 8.43
CA ALA A 46 -11.91 -6.85 8.50
C ALA A 46 -11.54 -7.24 9.94
N ILE A 47 -11.21 -6.26 10.81
CA ILE A 47 -10.91 -6.49 12.22
C ILE A 47 -12.10 -7.12 12.93
N ALA A 48 -13.31 -6.60 12.73
CA ALA A 48 -14.53 -7.14 13.34
C ALA A 48 -14.76 -8.61 12.91
N SER A 49 -14.64 -8.90 11.61
CA SER A 49 -14.80 -10.27 11.09
C SER A 49 -13.74 -11.23 11.62
N ILE A 50 -12.47 -10.81 11.71
CA ILE A 50 -11.38 -11.63 12.29
C ILE A 50 -11.68 -11.94 13.75
N ARG A 51 -12.15 -10.95 14.53
CA ARG A 51 -12.49 -11.13 15.95
C ARG A 51 -13.66 -12.09 16.14
N ALA A 52 -14.73 -11.92 15.35
CA ALA A 52 -15.89 -12.82 15.38
C ALA A 52 -15.49 -14.27 15.02
N ALA A 53 -14.67 -14.47 13.98
CA ALA A 53 -14.21 -15.79 13.59
C ALA A 53 -13.30 -16.44 14.66
N ALA A 54 -12.42 -15.66 15.28
CA ALA A 54 -11.56 -16.11 16.37
C ALA A 54 -12.35 -16.51 17.62
N GLU A 55 -13.36 -15.72 17.99
CA GLU A 55 -14.25 -16.00 19.12
C GLU A 55 -15.09 -17.27 18.86
N ARG A 56 -15.71 -17.39 17.69
CA ARG A 56 -16.51 -18.57 17.34
C ARG A 56 -15.70 -19.86 17.37
N LEU A 57 -14.43 -19.81 16.99
CA LEU A 57 -13.51 -20.95 17.00
C LEU A 57 -12.77 -21.12 18.33
N GLN A 58 -12.96 -20.21 19.30
CA GLN A 58 -12.24 -20.19 20.59
C GLN A 58 -10.73 -20.26 20.41
N ARG A 59 -10.19 -19.53 19.42
CA ARG A 59 -8.77 -19.53 19.08
C ARG A 59 -8.20 -18.11 19.06
N PRO A 60 -7.11 -17.84 19.79
CA PRO A 60 -6.47 -16.53 19.77
C PRO A 60 -5.84 -16.27 18.40
N VAL A 61 -6.15 -15.11 17.82
CA VAL A 61 -5.56 -14.62 16.56
C VAL A 61 -5.06 -13.20 16.80
N ALA A 62 -3.77 -12.97 16.61
CA ALA A 62 -3.22 -11.61 16.66
C ALA A 62 -3.56 -10.85 15.38
N ILE A 63 -3.63 -9.52 15.47
CA ILE A 63 -3.82 -8.65 14.30
C ILE A 63 -2.61 -7.73 14.22
N ILE A 64 -1.97 -7.69 13.05
CA ILE A 64 -0.86 -6.78 12.74
C ILE A 64 -1.37 -5.74 11.75
N GLN A 65 -1.24 -4.48 12.13
CA GLN A 65 -1.34 -3.35 11.21
C GLN A 65 0.03 -3.14 10.56
N ASP A 66 0.11 -3.36 9.25
CA ASP A 66 1.33 -3.14 8.48
C ASP A 66 1.26 -1.79 7.74
N LEU A 67 2.09 -0.85 8.19
CA LEU A 67 2.12 0.52 7.70
C LEU A 67 2.85 0.61 6.35
N GLN A 68 2.38 1.50 5.48
CA GLN A 68 2.97 1.70 4.15
C GLN A 68 4.44 2.15 4.19
N GLY A 69 4.83 2.94 5.20
CA GLY A 69 6.13 3.59 5.27
C GLY A 69 6.35 4.69 4.22
N PRO A 70 7.50 5.40 4.28
CA PRO A 70 7.85 6.41 3.29
C PRO A 70 8.14 5.75 1.92
N ARG A 71 7.60 6.33 0.84
CA ARG A 71 7.80 5.82 -0.53
C ARG A 71 8.04 6.95 -1.52
N ILE A 72 9.08 6.79 -2.34
CA ILE A 72 9.27 7.59 -3.55
C ILE A 72 8.42 6.98 -4.65
N ARG A 73 7.66 7.82 -5.35
CA ARG A 73 6.90 7.40 -6.53
C ARG A 73 7.18 8.35 -7.68
N VAL A 74 7.11 7.81 -8.89
CA VAL A 74 6.95 8.63 -10.08
C VAL A 74 5.65 9.43 -9.90
N GLY A 75 5.72 10.73 -10.16
CA GLY A 75 4.54 11.61 -10.17
C GLY A 75 3.65 11.31 -11.36
N ASP A 76 2.66 12.16 -11.59
CA ASP A 76 1.74 11.98 -12.70
C ASP A 76 2.49 12.06 -14.04
N LEU A 77 2.21 11.09 -14.92
CA LEU A 77 2.71 11.04 -16.29
C LEU A 77 1.53 11.21 -17.25
N ASP A 78 1.78 11.88 -18.38
CA ASP A 78 0.77 12.06 -19.41
C ASP A 78 0.43 10.73 -20.12
N GLY A 79 -0.84 10.54 -20.45
CA GLY A 79 -1.30 9.38 -21.25
C GLY A 79 -1.06 8.03 -20.58
N ILE A 80 -0.38 7.12 -21.29
CA ILE A 80 -0.12 5.73 -20.84
C ILE A 80 1.20 5.58 -20.08
N GLY A 81 1.92 6.69 -19.84
CA GLY A 81 3.28 6.69 -19.30
C GLY A 81 4.33 7.04 -20.35
N VAL A 82 5.60 6.81 -20.01
CA VAL A 82 6.75 7.20 -20.84
C VAL A 82 7.64 6.01 -21.14
N GLU A 83 7.98 5.81 -22.42
CA GLU A 83 8.92 4.80 -22.86
C GLU A 83 10.37 5.28 -22.67
N VAL A 84 11.22 4.40 -22.14
CA VAL A 84 12.64 4.66 -21.94
C VAL A 84 13.47 3.55 -22.57
N THR A 85 14.55 3.92 -23.26
CA THR A 85 15.46 2.99 -23.95
C THR A 85 16.78 2.85 -23.19
N ALA A 86 17.46 1.71 -23.36
CA ALA A 86 18.76 1.49 -22.72
C ALA A 86 19.78 2.54 -23.15
N GLY A 87 20.48 3.15 -22.19
CA GLY A 87 21.45 4.22 -22.43
C GLY A 87 20.83 5.62 -22.58
N GLN A 88 19.50 5.75 -22.59
CA GLN A 88 18.82 7.04 -22.60
C GLN A 88 19.07 7.79 -21.30
N ARG A 89 19.56 9.03 -21.42
CA ARG A 89 19.66 9.94 -20.28
C ARG A 89 18.29 10.54 -20.01
N ILE A 90 17.81 10.34 -18.79
CA ILE A 90 16.58 10.95 -18.26
C ILE A 90 16.92 11.79 -17.04
N ARG A 91 16.02 12.71 -16.68
CA ARG A 91 16.15 13.53 -15.49
C ARG A 91 14.97 13.28 -14.56
N LEU A 92 15.24 12.90 -13.31
CA LEU A 92 14.22 12.85 -12.27
C LEU A 92 14.14 14.21 -11.59
N ILE A 93 12.93 14.78 -11.51
CA ILE A 93 12.70 16.10 -10.92
C ILE A 93 11.79 15.99 -9.70
N GLY A 94 12.23 16.51 -8.56
CA GLY A 94 11.39 16.57 -7.35
C GLY A 94 10.31 17.65 -7.51
N SER A 95 9.05 17.30 -7.24
CA SER A 95 7.97 18.29 -7.18
C SER A 95 8.09 19.13 -5.90
N MET A 96 8.77 20.28 -5.96
CA MET A 96 8.66 21.28 -4.88
C MET A 96 7.34 22.04 -5.08
N LEU A 97 6.35 21.80 -4.22
CA LEU A 97 5.22 22.71 -4.04
C LEU A 97 5.78 24.06 -3.58
N ARG A 98 5.61 25.12 -4.37
CA ARG A 98 5.73 26.48 -3.82
C ARG A 98 4.54 26.69 -2.88
N SER A 99 4.77 27.26 -1.70
CA SER A 99 3.70 27.66 -0.77
C SER A 99 2.59 28.40 -1.52
N GLY A 100 1.36 27.86 -1.51
CA GLY A 100 0.21 28.47 -2.19
C GLY A 100 -0.74 27.55 -2.96
N GLY A 101 -0.58 26.21 -2.90
CA GLY A 101 -1.61 25.28 -3.38
C GLY A 101 -1.86 25.26 -4.89
N GLN A 102 -0.95 25.81 -5.69
CA GLN A 102 -0.96 25.65 -7.14
C GLN A 102 0.16 24.70 -7.57
N ILE A 103 -0.18 23.70 -8.37
CA ILE A 103 0.79 22.87 -9.12
C ILE A 103 1.45 23.80 -10.14
N GLY A 104 2.54 24.44 -9.71
CA GLY A 104 3.23 25.45 -10.51
C GLY A 104 3.81 24.84 -11.77
N ARG A 105 3.31 25.27 -12.93
CA ARG A 105 3.92 25.04 -14.25
C ARG A 105 5.41 25.36 -14.17
N GLN A 106 6.24 24.41 -14.60
CA GLN A 106 7.70 24.48 -14.60
C GLN A 106 8.20 25.86 -15.06
N THR A 107 9.04 26.50 -14.23
CA THR A 107 9.97 27.55 -14.67
C THR A 107 11.36 26.94 -14.74
N THR A 108 11.56 26.04 -15.70
CA THR A 108 12.88 25.53 -16.07
C THR A 108 13.05 25.70 -17.57
N ALA A 109 14.17 26.31 -17.97
CA ALA A 109 14.56 26.45 -19.36
C ALA A 109 14.50 25.07 -20.06
N PRO A 110 14.14 25.02 -21.36
CA PRO A 110 13.90 23.76 -22.06
C PRO A 110 15.12 22.82 -21.95
N SER A 111 14.91 21.70 -21.25
CA SER A 111 15.83 20.59 -21.20
C SER A 111 15.68 19.75 -22.47
N LYS A 112 16.80 19.35 -23.10
CA LYS A 112 16.78 18.31 -24.16
C LYS A 112 16.50 16.91 -23.61
N LEU A 113 16.56 16.70 -22.30
CA LEU A 113 16.33 15.41 -21.67
C LEU A 113 14.87 15.27 -21.26
N LEU A 114 14.35 14.06 -21.40
CA LEU A 114 13.07 13.65 -20.83
C LEU A 114 13.08 13.82 -19.31
N GLU A 115 12.10 14.54 -18.79
CA GLU A 115 11.93 14.80 -17.35
C GLU A 115 10.81 13.94 -16.79
N ILE A 116 11.08 13.24 -15.70
CA ILE A 116 10.13 12.39 -14.99
C ILE A 116 9.93 12.95 -13.59
N PRO A 117 8.72 13.39 -13.22
CA PRO A 117 8.46 13.90 -11.88
C PRO A 117 8.59 12.76 -10.85
N VAL A 118 9.13 13.08 -9.69
CA VAL A 118 9.11 12.21 -8.51
C VAL A 118 8.47 12.96 -7.35
N ALA A 119 7.56 12.26 -6.67
CA ALA A 119 6.80 12.78 -5.55
C ALA A 119 7.06 11.97 -4.28
N TYR A 120 6.96 12.66 -3.15
CA TYR A 120 6.87 12.09 -1.81
C TYR A 120 5.49 12.42 -1.24
N PRO A 121 4.48 11.57 -1.48
CA PRO A 121 3.10 11.86 -1.07
C PRO A 121 2.93 12.12 0.43
N GLN A 122 3.85 11.60 1.27
CA GLN A 122 3.82 11.73 2.72
C GLN A 122 4.59 12.94 3.28
N LEU A 123 5.27 13.72 2.43
CA LEU A 123 5.96 14.96 2.80
C LEU A 123 5.28 16.21 2.22
N ALA A 124 4.13 16.04 1.58
CA ALA A 124 3.33 17.10 0.97
C ALA A 124 2.17 17.51 1.88
#